data_AF-A0A350MRK7-F1
#
_entry.id   AF-A0A350MRK7-F1
#
_cell.length_a   1.000
_cell.length_b   1.000
_cell.length_c   1.000
_cell.angle_alpha   90.00
_cell.angle_beta   90.00
_cell.angle_gamma   90.00
#
_symmetry.space_group_name_H-M   'P 1'
#
loop_
_entity.id
_entity.type
_entity.pdbx_description
1 polymer ?
#
loop_
_entity_poly.entity_id
_entity_poly.type
_entity_poly.pdbx_seq_one_letter_code
_entity_poly.pdbx_strand_id
1 'polypeptide(L)' 'MGKYRRILLKLSGESLMGEQRYGIDSKRLNHYATEIAEIVRMGTQVAI' A
#
# COMPACT_ATOMS: atom_id res chain seq x y z
N MET A 1 -16.68 2.78 9.21
CA MET A 1 -16.18 1.40 9.02
C MET A 1 -16.08 1.14 7.52
N GLY A 2 -14.95 0.62 7.02
CA GLY A 2 -14.81 0.30 5.58
C GLY A 2 -15.83 -0.75 5.13
N LYS A 3 -16.15 -0.77 3.83
CA LYS A 3 -17.11 -1.74 3.24
C LYS A 3 -16.67 -3.20 3.48
N TYR A 4 -15.36 -3.45 3.55
CA TYR A 4 -14.78 -4.78 3.72
C TYR A 4 -14.04 -4.89 5.05
N ARG A 5 -14.15 -6.05 5.72
CA ARG A 5 -13.42 -6.33 6.97
C ARG A 5 -11.98 -6.81 6.73
N ARG A 6 -11.73 -7.50 5.61
CA ARG A 6 -10.42 -8.04 5.21
C ARG A 6 -10.26 -7.91 3.70
N ILE A 7 -9.06 -7.56 3.26
CA ILE A 7 -8.68 -7.46 1.85
C ILE A 7 -7.31 -8.09 1.58
N LEU A 8 -7.09 -8.50 0.33
CA LEU A 8 -5.77 -8.75 -0.25
C LEU A 8 -5.48 -7.60 -1.22
N LEU A 9 -4.47 -6.79 -0.90
CA LEU A 9 -4.10 -5.59 -1.62
C LEU A 9 -2.95 -5.88 -2.58
N LYS A 10 -3.28 -6.19 -3.82
CA LYS A 10 -2.28 -6.37 -4.86
C LYS A 10 -1.66 -5.04 -5.26
N LEU A 11 -0.35 -4.92 -5.13
CA LEU A 11 0.46 -3.84 -5.68
C LEU A 11 1.25 -4.33 -6.90
N SER A 12 1.49 -3.48 -7.90
CA SER A 12 2.36 -3.82 -9.03
C SER A 12 3.79 -3.36 -8.74
N GLY A 13 4.79 -3.96 -9.38
CA GLY A 13 6.18 -3.49 -9.23
C GLY A 13 6.33 -2.05 -9.74
N GLU A 14 5.65 -1.75 -10.84
CA GLU A 14 5.64 -0.44 -11.49
C GLU A 14 5.02 0.66 -10.61
N SER A 15 4.04 0.32 -9.76
CA SER A 15 3.46 1.29 -8.84
C SER A 15 4.49 1.75 -7.80
N LEU A 16 5.42 0.87 -7.41
CA LEU A 16 6.50 1.16 -6.47
C LEU A 16 7.69 1.90 -7.10
N MET A 17 7.80 1.96 -8.42
CA MET A 17 8.99 2.49 -9.11
C MET A 17 9.10 4.03 -9.12
N GLY A 18 8.05 4.77 -8.78
CA GLY A 18 8.15 6.23 -8.78
C GLY A 18 8.26 6.80 -10.20
N GLU A 19 9.19 7.75 -10.35
CA GLU A 19 9.69 8.25 -11.63
C GLU A 19 10.93 7.44 -12.10
N GLN A 20 11.34 6.43 -11.35
CA GLN A 20 12.51 5.62 -11.65
C GLN A 20 12.19 4.59 -12.73
N ARG A 21 13.21 4.24 -13.53
CA ARG A 21 13.10 3.24 -14.59
C ARG A 21 13.24 1.79 -14.09
N TYR A 22 13.76 1.60 -12.88
CA TYR A 22 13.89 0.30 -12.22
C TYR A 22 13.98 0.48 -10.70
N GLY A 23 13.78 -0.60 -9.94
CA GLY A 23 13.93 -0.59 -8.48
C GLY A 23 12.67 -0.17 -7.73
N ILE A 24 12.84 0.20 -6.46
CA ILE A 24 11.75 0.66 -5.59
C ILE A 24 12.06 2.10 -5.19
N ASP A 25 11.11 2.98 -5.47
CA ASP A 25 11.14 4.35 -4.99
C ASP A 25 10.70 4.38 -3.52
N SER A 26 11.63 4.78 -2.65
CA SER A 26 11.42 4.81 -1.21
C SER A 26 10.34 5.80 -0.78
N LYS A 27 10.13 6.88 -1.55
CA LYS A 27 9.06 7.85 -1.28
C LYS A 27 7.70 7.25 -1.59
N ARG A 28 7.55 6.53 -2.72
CA ARG A 28 6.32 5.80 -3.03
C ARG A 28 6.06 4.67 -2.04
N LEU A 29 7.09 3.91 -1.68
CA LEU A 29 6.97 2.84 -0.68
C LEU A 29 6.45 3.38 0.66
N ASN A 30 7.07 4.46 1.17
CA ASN A 30 6.65 5.08 2.43
C ASN A 30 5.25 5.68 2.35
N HIS A 31 4.88 6.24 1.20
CA HIS A 31 3.53 6.76 0.98
C HIS A 31 2.48 5.64 1.09
N TYR A 32 2.65 4.54 0.35
CA TYR A 32 1.74 3.39 0.45
C TYR A 32 1.73 2.78 1.85
N ALA A 33 2.89 2.63 2.49
CA ALA A 33 2.97 2.10 3.85
C ALA A 33 2.17 2.95 4.84
N THR A 34 2.20 4.28 4.69
CA THR A 34 1.44 5.21 5.55
C THR A 34 -0.05 5.05 5.35
N GLU A 35 -0.52 5.04 4.09
CA GLU A 35 -1.95 4.86 3.78
C GLU A 35 -2.47 3.49 4.25
N ILE A 36 -1.70 2.42 4.04
CA ILE A 36 -2.06 1.08 4.51
C ILE A 36 -2.12 1.05 6.05
N ALA A 37 -1.17 1.68 6.73
CA ALA A 37 -1.17 1.75 8.19
C ALA A 37 -2.40 2.49 8.74
N GLU A 38 -2.86 3.56 8.09
CA GLU A 38 -4.09 4.25 8.46
C GLU A 38 -5.31 3.34 8.33
N ILE A 39 -5.43 2.61 7.22
CA ILE A 39 -6.52 1.66 6.99
C ILE A 39 -6.52 0.52 8.03
N VAL A 40 -5.33 0.02 8.40
CA VAL A 40 -5.17 -0.99 9.46
C VAL A 40 -5.60 -0.43 10.81
N ARG A 41 -5.22 0.81 11.14
CA ARG A 41 -5.65 1.49 12.40
C ARG A 41 -7.16 1.71 12.46
N MET A 42 -7.83 1.83 11.31
CA MET A 42 -9.29 1.88 11.21
C MET A 42 -9.98 0.52 11.38
N GLY A 43 -9.21 -0.57 11.57
CA GLY A 43 -9.71 -1.91 11.87
C GLY A 43 -9.88 -2.83 10.67
N THR A 44 -9.42 -2.42 9.48
CA THR A 44 -9.45 -3.30 8.29
C THR A 44 -8.22 -4.21 8.29
N GLN A 45 -8.41 -5.50 8.05
CA GLN A 45 -7.30 -6.46 7.93
C GLN A 45 -6.77 -6.44 6.50
N VAL A 46 -5.47 -6.18 6.34
CA VAL A 46 -4.84 -6.06 5.02
C VAL A 46 -3.74 -7.11 4.90
N ALA A 47 -3.83 -7.93 3.86
CA ALA A 47 -2.70 -8.67 3.30
C ALA A 47 -2.24 -7.95 2.02
N ILE A 48 -0.97 -8.06 1.66
CA ILE A 48 -0.39 -7.47 0.45
C ILE A 48 -0.03 -8.60 -0.51
#